data_AF-V8BMG5-F1
#
_entry.id   AF-V8BMG5-F1
#
_cell.length_a   1.000
_cell.length_b   1.000
_cell.length_c   1.000
_cell.angle_alpha   90.00
_cell.angle_beta   90.00
_cell.angle_gamma   90.00
#
_symmetry.space_group_name_H-M   'P 1'
#
loop_
_entity.id
_entity.type
_entity.pdbx_description
1 polymer ?
#
loop_
_entity_poly.entity_id
_entity_poly.type
_entity_poly.pdbx_seq_one_letter_code
_entity_poly.pdbx_strand_id
1 'polypeptide(L)'
;MTNTGKIQAIRSVLLLNDPDKSRYIKLLENLGDLKINYGDYMITEPIDCNEELKRISGADYELCTALLTMLLREDHFSNGSFERRFAEGQVLSVLVRMKDVLIAEV
;
A
#
# COMPACT_ATOMS: atom_id res chain seq x y z
N MET A 1 -10.80 -4.87 13.08
CA MET A 1 -10.83 -6.09 12.23
C MET A 1 -9.77 -7.07 12.73
N THR A 2 -9.99 -8.38 12.68
CA THR A 2 -8.96 -9.38 13.06
C THR A 2 -7.90 -9.52 11.97
N ASN A 3 -6.69 -10.02 12.29
CA ASN A 3 -5.62 -10.26 11.30
C ASN A 3 -6.10 -11.19 10.18
N THR A 4 -6.81 -12.27 10.50
CA THR A 4 -7.44 -13.16 9.50
C THR A 4 -8.39 -12.39 8.57
N GLY A 5 -9.20 -11.48 9.11
CA GLY A 5 -10.07 -10.63 8.31
C GLY A 5 -9.29 -9.71 7.36
N LYS A 6 -8.25 -9.03 7.87
CA LYS A 6 -7.39 -8.17 7.06
C LYS A 6 -6.72 -8.95 5.92
N ILE A 7 -6.19 -10.15 6.21
CA ILE A 7 -5.57 -11.05 5.23
C ILE A 7 -6.55 -11.40 4.10
N GLN A 8 -7.80 -11.73 4.43
CA GLN A 8 -8.79 -12.10 3.40
C GLN A 8 -9.18 -10.91 2.51
N ALA A 9 -9.32 -9.71 3.09
CA ALA A 9 -9.58 -8.50 2.32
C ALA A 9 -8.42 -8.18 1.35
N ILE A 10 -7.17 -8.26 1.82
CA ILE A 10 -5.97 -8.05 0.99
C ILE A 10 -5.88 -9.10 -0.12
N ARG A 11 -6.11 -10.38 0.20
CA ARG A 11 -6.14 -11.47 -0.81
C ARG A 11 -7.19 -11.22 -1.89
N SER A 12 -8.36 -10.75 -1.49
CA SER A 12 -9.46 -10.47 -2.43
C SER A 12 -9.05 -9.39 -3.43
N VAL A 13 -8.40 -8.32 -2.97
CA VAL A 13 -7.90 -7.25 -3.86
C VAL A 13 -6.74 -7.74 -4.74
N LEU A 14 -5.79 -8.50 -4.19
CA LEU A 14 -4.70 -9.09 -4.97
C LEU A 14 -5.22 -9.99 -6.11
N LEU A 15 -6.26 -10.79 -5.86
CA LEU A 15 -6.84 -11.70 -6.85
C LEU A 15 -7.51 -10.97 -8.02
N LEU A 16 -8.03 -9.75 -7.80
CA LEU A 16 -8.63 -8.95 -8.87
C LEU A 16 -7.57 -8.53 -9.90
N ASN A 17 -6.31 -8.33 -9.46
CA ASN A 17 -5.20 -7.90 -10.31
C ASN A 17 -5.59 -6.72 -11.23
N ASP A 18 -6.24 -5.71 -10.64
CA ASP A 18 -6.87 -4.58 -11.33
C ASP A 18 -6.21 -3.27 -10.85
N PRO A 19 -5.76 -2.37 -11.77
CA PRO A 19 -5.18 -1.08 -11.42
C PRO A 19 -6.17 -0.03 -10.91
N ASP A 20 -7.48 -0.31 -10.85
CA ASP A 20 -8.47 0.65 -10.35
C ASP A 20 -8.15 1.11 -8.92
N LYS A 21 -7.61 2.34 -8.84
CA LYS A 21 -7.19 3.03 -7.62
C LYS A 21 -8.28 3.04 -6.53
N SER A 22 -9.55 3.14 -6.93
CA SER A 22 -10.67 3.21 -5.99
C SER A 22 -10.76 1.96 -5.10
N ARG A 23 -10.31 0.80 -5.61
CA ARG A 23 -10.27 -0.46 -4.85
C ARG A 23 -9.27 -0.43 -3.71
N TYR A 24 -8.10 0.18 -3.92
CA TYR A 24 -7.04 0.27 -2.92
C TYR A 24 -7.36 1.32 -1.85
N ILE A 25 -7.99 2.43 -2.24
CA ILE A 25 -8.54 3.41 -1.30
C ILE A 25 -9.58 2.72 -0.42
N LYS A 26 -10.58 2.07 -1.02
CA LYS A 26 -11.66 1.38 -0.30
C LYS A 26 -11.14 0.25 0.59
N LEU A 27 -10.09 -0.46 0.15
CA LEU A 27 -9.41 -1.44 0.99
C LEU A 27 -8.91 -0.78 2.27
N LEU A 28 -8.05 0.24 2.16
CA LEU A 28 -7.49 0.91 3.33
C LEU A 28 -8.56 1.53 4.23
N GLU A 29 -9.62 2.12 3.66
CA GLU A 29 -10.76 2.65 4.43
C GLU A 29 -11.48 1.55 5.22
N ASN A 30 -11.79 0.41 4.58
CA ASN A 30 -12.45 -0.71 5.25
C ASN A 30 -11.58 -1.35 6.35
N LEU A 31 -10.26 -1.34 6.18
CA LEU A 31 -9.33 -1.82 7.20
C LEU A 31 -9.14 -0.81 8.35
N GLY A 32 -9.51 0.46 8.14
CA GLY A 32 -9.23 1.57 9.05
C GLY A 32 -7.79 2.07 9.00
N ASP A 33 -7.08 1.76 7.91
CA ASP A 33 -5.63 1.89 7.79
C ASP A 33 -5.21 2.94 6.72
N LEU A 34 -6.14 3.79 6.26
CA LEU A 34 -5.80 4.89 5.35
C LEU A 34 -4.98 5.96 6.10
N LYS A 35 -3.66 5.98 5.90
CA LYS A 35 -2.72 6.86 6.61
C LYS A 35 -2.71 8.26 6.00
N ILE A 36 -3.67 9.10 6.37
CA ILE A 36 -3.70 10.52 5.92
C ILE A 36 -2.39 11.24 6.27
N ASN A 37 -1.75 10.86 7.39
CA ASN A 37 -0.46 11.36 7.84
C ASN A 37 0.74 10.52 7.35
N TYR A 38 0.65 9.87 6.19
CA TYR A 38 1.72 9.02 5.64
C TYR A 38 3.10 9.70 5.59
N GLY A 39 3.16 11.03 5.50
CA GLY A 39 4.40 11.81 5.55
C GLY A 39 5.24 11.54 6.80
N ASP A 40 4.63 11.25 7.95
CA ASP A 40 5.33 10.94 9.20
C ASP A 40 6.15 9.62 9.14
N TYR A 41 5.89 8.79 8.12
CA TYR A 41 6.53 7.48 7.94
C TYR A 41 7.64 7.51 6.86
N MET A 42 7.66 8.56 6.05
CA MET A 42 8.65 8.74 4.98
C MET A 42 9.94 9.30 5.56
N ILE A 43 11.08 8.91 4.99
CA ILE A 43 12.42 9.37 5.41
C ILE A 43 13.05 10.34 4.41
N THR A 44 12.44 10.51 3.24
CA THR A 44 12.88 11.42 2.18
C THR A 44 12.14 12.75 2.23
N GLU A 45 12.85 13.85 2.01
CA GLU A 45 12.29 15.20 1.91
C GLU A 45 12.96 16.00 0.78
N PRO A 46 12.22 16.43 -0.27
CA PRO A 46 10.83 16.07 -0.57
C PRO A 46 10.66 14.56 -0.77
N ILE A 47 9.43 14.05 -0.63
CA ILE A 47 9.15 12.61 -0.73
C ILE A 47 9.57 12.08 -2.11
N ASP A 48 10.49 11.11 -2.12
CA ASP A 48 10.87 10.34 -3.30
C ASP A 48 10.26 8.94 -3.21
N CYS A 49 9.18 8.73 -3.96
CA CYS A 49 8.48 7.45 -3.99
C CYS A 49 9.40 6.28 -4.39
N ASN A 50 10.40 6.49 -5.25
CA ASN A 50 11.28 5.40 -5.67
C ASN A 50 12.21 4.96 -4.52
N GLU A 51 12.75 5.92 -3.77
CA GLU A 51 13.59 5.62 -2.61
C GLU A 51 12.79 4.99 -1.47
N GLU A 52 11.57 5.50 -1.20
CA GLU A 52 10.70 4.94 -0.17
C GLU A 52 10.28 3.49 -0.46
N LEU A 53 9.99 3.16 -1.72
CA LEU A 53 9.59 1.79 -2.11
C LEU A 53 10.73 0.76 -1.94
N LYS A 54 12.00 1.17 -1.87
CA LYS A 54 13.10 0.24 -1.55
C LYS A 54 12.96 -0.37 -0.16
N ARG A 55 12.18 0.27 0.73
CA ARG A 55 11.99 -0.17 2.12
C ARG A 55 10.94 -1.27 2.27
N ILE A 56 10.18 -1.63 1.22
CA ILE A 56 9.07 -2.61 1.30
C ILE A 56 9.52 -3.93 1.93
N SER A 57 10.70 -4.45 1.57
CA SER A 57 11.17 -5.74 2.07
C SER A 57 11.35 -5.79 3.59
N GLY A 58 11.66 -4.64 4.21
CA GLY A 58 11.83 -4.50 5.66
C GLY A 58 10.63 -3.85 6.35
N ALA A 59 9.60 -3.44 5.62
CA ALA A 59 8.48 -2.69 6.17
C ALA A 59 7.62 -3.55 7.09
N ASP A 60 7.20 -2.98 8.22
CA ASP A 60 6.12 -3.52 9.04
C ASP A 60 4.75 -3.20 8.42
N TYR A 61 3.67 -3.65 9.07
CA TYR A 61 2.32 -3.44 8.56
C TYR A 61 1.99 -1.95 8.41
N GLU A 62 2.33 -1.15 9.42
CA GLU A 62 2.05 0.28 9.46
C GLU A 62 2.77 1.03 8.32
N LEU A 63 4.07 0.78 8.13
CA LEU A 63 4.82 1.36 7.03
C LEU A 63 4.26 0.92 5.67
N CYS A 64 3.82 -0.33 5.52
CA CYS A 64 3.19 -0.75 4.27
C CYS A 64 1.90 0.03 3.96
N THR A 65 1.06 0.28 4.98
CA THR A 65 -0.16 1.09 4.79
C THR A 65 0.16 2.54 4.42
N ALA A 66 1.23 3.10 5.00
CA ALA A 66 1.73 4.42 4.66
C ALA A 66 2.30 4.47 3.24
N LEU A 67 3.09 3.47 2.82
CA LEU A 67 3.63 3.36 1.46
C LEU A 67 2.52 3.21 0.42
N LEU A 68 1.48 2.41 0.70
CA LEU A 68 0.33 2.30 -0.19
C LEU A 68 -0.40 3.65 -0.30
N THR A 69 -0.59 4.35 0.83
CA THR A 69 -1.20 5.69 0.84
C THR A 69 -0.34 6.70 0.07
N MET A 70 0.98 6.63 0.18
CA MET A 70 1.92 7.45 -0.60
C MET A 70 1.70 7.25 -2.11
N LEU A 71 1.61 6.01 -2.60
CA LEU A 71 1.35 5.74 -4.03
C LEU A 71 0.00 6.29 -4.50
N LEU A 72 -1.03 6.20 -3.67
CA LEU A 72 -2.34 6.78 -3.96
C LEU A 72 -2.28 8.31 -4.06
N ARG A 73 -1.41 8.96 -3.28
CA ARG A 73 -1.20 10.40 -3.28
C ARG A 73 -0.25 10.87 -4.38
N GLU A 74 0.75 10.07 -4.76
CA GLU A 74 1.60 10.34 -5.93
C GLU A 74 0.71 10.59 -7.16
N ASP A 75 -0.31 9.76 -7.37
CA ASP A 75 -1.22 9.87 -8.51
C ASP A 75 -2.10 11.13 -8.49
N HIS A 76 -2.39 11.64 -7.29
CA HIS A 76 -3.07 12.93 -7.14
C HIS A 76 -2.20 14.09 -7.62
N PHE A 77 -0.88 14.02 -7.42
CA PHE A 77 0.07 15.04 -7.86
C PHE A 77 0.60 14.79 -9.28
N SER A 78 0.60 13.54 -9.74
CA SER A 78 1.11 13.08 -11.02
C SER A 78 0.14 12.06 -11.61
N ASN A 79 -0.88 12.57 -12.31
CA ASN A 79 -1.97 11.76 -12.83
C ASN A 79 -1.46 10.60 -13.70
N GLY A 80 -1.90 9.38 -13.39
CA GLY A 80 -1.49 8.15 -14.08
C GLY A 80 -0.30 7.44 -13.42
N SER A 81 0.30 8.01 -12.37
CA SER A 81 1.39 7.35 -11.66
C SER A 81 0.92 6.03 -11.04
N PHE A 82 -0.31 5.95 -10.52
CA PHE A 82 -0.79 4.71 -9.87
C PHE A 82 -0.84 3.54 -10.85
N GLU A 83 -1.38 3.76 -12.05
CA GLU A 83 -1.43 2.74 -13.11
C GLU A 83 -0.04 2.29 -13.53
N ARG A 84 0.91 3.23 -13.67
CA ARG A 84 2.31 2.92 -13.96
C ARG A 84 2.94 2.07 -12.85
N ARG A 85 2.80 2.48 -11.59
CA ARG A 85 3.30 1.76 -10.41
C ARG A 85 2.70 0.35 -10.32
N PHE A 86 1.43 0.21 -10.67
CA PHE A 86 0.75 -1.07 -10.74
C PHE A 86 1.34 -1.96 -11.85
N ALA A 87 1.53 -1.42 -13.05
CA ALA A 87 2.14 -2.16 -14.17
C ALA A 87 3.59 -2.58 -13.87
N GLU A 88 4.33 -1.78 -13.10
CA GLU A 88 5.67 -2.11 -12.58
C GLU A 88 5.64 -3.11 -11.40
N GLY A 89 4.47 -3.55 -10.95
CA GLY A 89 4.28 -4.51 -9.85
C GLY A 89 4.48 -3.92 -8.45
N GLN A 90 4.75 -2.62 -8.34
CA GLN A 90 5.11 -1.97 -7.08
C GLN A 90 3.91 -1.90 -6.13
N VAL A 91 2.72 -1.58 -6.63
CA VAL A 91 1.47 -1.59 -5.82
C VAL A 91 1.21 -2.97 -5.22
N LEU A 92 1.32 -4.02 -6.04
CA LEU A 92 1.09 -5.40 -5.61
C LEU A 92 2.13 -5.84 -4.59
N SER A 93 3.39 -5.43 -4.75
CA SER A 93 4.46 -5.77 -3.80
C SER A 93 4.19 -5.24 -2.38
N VAL A 94 3.57 -4.06 -2.26
CA VAL A 94 3.15 -3.51 -0.96
C VAL A 94 2.04 -4.37 -0.33
N LEU A 95 1.01 -4.74 -1.10
CA LEU A 95 -0.08 -5.60 -0.59
C LEU A 95 0.41 -6.99 -0.21
N VAL A 96 1.33 -7.58 -0.99
CA VAL A 96 1.96 -8.86 -0.66
C VAL A 96 2.68 -8.75 0.67
N ARG A 97 3.49 -7.69 0.87
CA ARG A 97 4.17 -7.47 2.14
C ARG A 97 3.20 -7.29 3.31
N MET A 98 2.15 -6.48 3.17
CA MET A 98 1.10 -6.31 4.20
C MET A 98 0.54 -7.66 4.64
N LYS A 99 0.17 -8.50 3.67
CA LYS A 99 -0.37 -9.83 3.91
C LYS A 99 0.65 -10.74 4.61
N ASP A 100 1.91 -10.72 4.18
CA ASP A 100 2.96 -11.59 4.74
C ASP A 100 3.29 -11.19 6.18
N VAL A 101 3.32 -9.90 6.51
CA VAL A 101 3.48 -9.41 7.89
C VAL A 101 2.32 -9.89 8.75
N LEU A 102 1.07 -9.73 8.29
CA LEU A 102 -0.10 -10.19 9.05
C LEU A 102 -0.11 -11.71 9.26
N ILE A 103 0.35 -12.50 8.28
CA ILE A 103 0.45 -13.96 8.41
C ILE A 103 1.46 -14.36 9.49
N ALA A 104 2.56 -13.62 9.62
CA ALA A 104 3.57 -13.88 10.65
C ALA A 104 3.08 -13.59 12.08
N GLU A 105 1.98 -12.85 12.22
CA GLU A 105 1.37 -12.46 13.50
C GLU A 105 0.15 -13.32 13.89
N VAL A 106 -0.27 -14.26 13.04
CA VAL A 106 -1.41 -15.18 13.28
C VAL A 106 -0.91 -16.51 13.84
#